data_AF-A0A4Y7RPK5-F1
#
_entry.id   AF-A0A4Y7RPK5-F1
#
_cell.length_a   1.000
_cell.length_b   1.000
_cell.length_c   1.000
_cell.angle_alpha   90.00
_cell.angle_beta   90.00
_cell.angle_gamma   90.00
#
_symmetry.space_group_name_H-M   'P 1'
#
loop_
_entity.id
_entity.type
_entity.pdbx_description
1 polymer ?
#
loop_
_entity_poly.entity_id
_entity_poly.type
_entity_poly.pdbx_seq_one_letter_code
_entity_poly.pdbx_strand_id
1 'polypeptide(L)'
;MEGLQLMNVPLIYIFSELDHSFKPSYLEEGTHLISKERGQKSCILYYEGGNELFKKLALIIFCFSLVVAAAGCTTNKQTEPETPNTVMNDFLTLTQTDSRLEEVANFIKDNISNVSEEDASKMVDEFEKIQKKNLPQFERMFTEDSMQNKINSEYKSIITQSDIKDTELKELLAKTKAGGYKVETAEGFFFPIIDYGFYKNFSSYVTPDMKEYIALMAEESDKVPAKDAALVIGWDEVLKRALNQEKFIDAHKDSVKVSDVKELYEKYVTFVLYGANNTPLFSYDSKTLDPKAKEVYFNAVANAGNSEFITTLGGFLDLVKNNNYKLTNEVEKYREDVIQKIKISSAELSSPISEQKDGAQAALLNEIMQSARQGKIINCEFPVETTVIETVKERWGEPDKSEYIAAAKGTYTTYTKYNVVFGFNKGSQIFDVRSYRFKPLILESTPLILLFT
;
A
#
# COMPACT_ATOMS: atom_id res chain seq x y z
N MET A 1 -0.02 -44.50 1.76
CA MET A 1 1.43 -44.24 1.56
C MET A 1 1.50 -42.95 0.78
N GLU A 2 2.01 -41.92 1.45
CA GLU A 2 2.70 -40.70 0.97
C GLU A 2 2.21 -40.10 -0.37
N GLY A 3 1.69 -38.87 -0.44
CA GLY A 3 2.12 -37.67 0.25
C GLY A 3 2.49 -36.65 -0.83
N LEU A 4 1.49 -35.95 -1.38
CA LEU A 4 1.72 -34.77 -2.23
C LEU A 4 1.31 -33.54 -1.44
N GLN A 5 2.33 -32.80 -1.02
CA GLN A 5 2.24 -31.56 -0.28
C GLN A 5 1.89 -30.45 -1.29
N LEU A 6 0.62 -30.04 -1.29
CA LEU A 6 0.18 -28.82 -1.98
C LEU A 6 0.88 -27.63 -1.32
N MET A 7 1.65 -26.87 -2.10
CA MET A 7 2.22 -25.62 -1.63
C MET A 7 1.07 -24.64 -1.35
N ASN A 8 0.92 -24.27 -0.09
CA ASN A 8 0.07 -23.19 0.37
C ASN A 8 0.59 -21.87 -0.20
N VAL A 9 -0.15 -21.27 -1.13
CA VAL A 9 -0.17 -19.83 -1.30
C VAL A 9 -0.97 -19.26 -0.12
N PRO A 10 -0.44 -18.34 0.71
CA PRO A 10 -1.23 -17.76 1.77
C PRO A 10 -2.30 -16.85 1.16
N LEU A 11 -3.53 -17.38 1.05
CA LEU A 11 -4.73 -16.57 1.04
C LEU A 11 -4.76 -15.76 2.35
N ILE A 12 -4.74 -14.44 2.24
CA ILE A 12 -5.11 -13.56 3.34
C ILE A 12 -6.62 -13.72 3.55
N TYR A 13 -7.01 -14.55 4.52
CA TYR A 13 -8.36 -14.56 5.05
C TYR A 13 -8.49 -13.41 6.06
N ILE A 14 -9.12 -12.32 5.63
CA ILE A 14 -9.72 -11.35 6.55
C ILE A 14 -10.94 -12.04 7.14
N PHE A 15 -10.86 -12.55 8.38
CA PHE A 15 -12.09 -12.80 9.14
C PHE A 15 -12.66 -11.43 9.56
N SER A 16 -13.61 -10.94 8.77
CA SER A 16 -14.50 -9.85 9.16
C SER A 16 -15.51 -10.36 10.19
N GLU A 17 -15.05 -10.73 11.38
CA GLU A 17 -15.92 -11.02 12.53
C GLU A 17 -15.09 -10.91 13.82
N LEU A 18 -14.57 -9.71 14.09
CA LEU A 18 -14.57 -9.25 15.48
C LEU A 18 -16.03 -9.27 15.89
N ASP A 19 -16.36 -10.14 16.84
CA ASP A 19 -17.70 -10.32 17.38
C ASP A 19 -18.36 -8.94 17.55
N HIS A 20 -19.58 -8.75 17.01
CA HIS A 20 -20.35 -7.50 17.11
C HIS A 20 -20.59 -7.04 18.57
N SER A 21 -20.11 -7.80 19.56
CA SER A 21 -20.03 -7.47 20.98
C SER A 21 -18.79 -6.64 21.39
N PHE A 22 -17.69 -6.63 20.62
CA PHE A 22 -16.47 -5.89 20.95
C PHE A 22 -16.59 -4.42 20.49
N LYS A 23 -17.01 -3.55 21.41
CA LYS A 23 -17.08 -2.11 21.14
C LYS A 23 -15.69 -1.46 21.31
N PRO A 24 -15.20 -0.65 20.35
CA PRO A 24 -13.96 0.11 20.46
C PRO A 24 -13.92 1.10 21.64
N SER A 25 -15.07 1.41 22.26
CA SER A 25 -15.22 2.35 23.37
C SER A 25 -14.50 1.98 24.67
N TYR A 26 -13.72 0.89 24.69
CA TYR A 26 -12.96 0.41 25.85
C TYR A 26 -11.44 0.42 25.63
N LEU A 27 -10.97 1.03 24.54
CA LEU A 27 -9.56 1.16 24.21
C LEU A 27 -9.18 2.64 24.30
N GLU A 28 -8.07 2.93 24.98
CA GLU A 28 -7.45 4.26 24.96
C GLU A 28 -6.43 4.33 23.81
N GLU A 29 -6.20 5.55 23.30
CA GLU A 29 -5.26 5.83 22.22
C GLU A 29 -3.87 5.19 22.47
N GLY A 30 -3.38 4.40 21.51
CA GLY A 30 -2.01 3.85 21.56
C GLY A 30 -1.83 2.52 22.30
N THR A 31 -2.89 1.69 22.42
CA THR A 31 -2.85 0.43 23.18
C THR A 31 -2.28 -0.75 22.36
N HIS A 32 -1.36 -1.52 22.96
CA HIS A 32 -0.98 -2.86 22.49
C HIS A 32 -1.76 -3.93 23.26
N LEU A 33 -2.47 -4.81 22.55
CA LEU A 33 -3.37 -5.81 23.11
C LEU A 33 -2.92 -7.22 22.74
N ILE A 34 -2.90 -8.16 23.69
CA ILE A 34 -2.87 -9.59 23.39
C ILE A 34 -4.05 -10.26 24.09
N SER A 35 -4.95 -10.86 23.31
CA SER A 35 -6.14 -11.55 23.81
C SER A 35 -6.29 -12.92 23.14
N LYS A 36 -7.06 -13.82 23.76
CA LYS A 36 -7.52 -15.06 23.13
C LYS A 36 -8.99 -14.96 22.78
N GLU A 37 -9.32 -15.00 21.50
CA GLU A 37 -10.69 -15.21 21.03
C GLU A 37 -10.81 -16.55 20.32
N ARG A 38 -11.83 -17.34 20.68
CA ARG A 38 -12.21 -18.61 20.01
C ARG A 38 -11.07 -19.62 19.76
N GLY A 39 -10.06 -19.68 20.63
CA GLY A 39 -8.99 -20.68 20.53
C GLY A 39 -7.66 -20.16 19.99
N GLN A 40 -7.61 -18.96 19.40
CA GLN A 40 -6.40 -18.38 18.80
C GLN A 40 -5.88 -17.20 19.63
N LYS A 41 -4.54 -17.03 19.67
CA LYS A 41 -3.90 -15.88 20.31
C LYS A 41 -3.81 -14.75 19.31
N SER A 42 -4.35 -13.59 19.63
CA SER A 42 -4.36 -12.42 18.75
C SER A 42 -3.58 -11.30 19.41
N CYS A 43 -2.62 -10.70 18.71
CA CYS A 43 -1.99 -9.45 19.11
C CYS A 43 -2.55 -8.32 18.24
N ILE A 44 -3.10 -7.27 18.84
CA ILE A 44 -3.67 -6.12 18.13
C ILE A 44 -2.90 -4.86 18.49
N LEU A 45 -2.46 -4.12 17.47
CA LEU A 45 -1.86 -2.79 17.60
C LEU A 45 -2.94 -1.73 17.32
N TYR A 46 -3.35 -0.97 18.33
CA TYR A 46 -4.32 0.13 18.16
C TYR A 46 -3.62 1.49 18.18
N TYR A 47 -3.83 2.26 17.11
CA TYR A 47 -3.53 3.69 17.06
C TYR A 47 -4.83 4.41 16.70
N GLU A 48 -5.42 5.14 17.65
CA GLU A 48 -6.51 6.07 17.35
C GLU A 48 -5.91 7.44 17.08
N GLY A 49 -6.09 7.94 15.85
CA GLY A 49 -5.85 9.34 15.54
C GLY A 49 -6.91 10.19 16.22
N GLY A 50 -6.47 11.12 17.07
CA GLY A 50 -7.33 11.85 18.01
C GLY A 50 -8.53 12.52 17.37
N ASN A 51 -9.73 12.10 17.78
CA ASN A 51 -11.00 12.61 17.28
C ASN A 51 -11.94 13.16 18.38
N GLU A 52 -11.45 13.34 19.61
CA GLU A 52 -12.25 13.90 20.71
C GLU A 52 -12.28 15.44 20.76
N LEU A 53 -11.41 16.14 20.02
CA LEU A 53 -11.50 17.60 19.88
C LEU A 53 -12.64 18.04 18.93
N PHE A 54 -13.02 17.16 17.99
CA PHE A 54 -13.98 17.47 16.91
C PHE A 54 -15.45 17.52 17.36
N LYS A 55 -15.85 16.75 18.38
CA LYS A 55 -17.23 16.81 18.89
C LYS A 55 -17.56 18.11 19.60
N LYS A 56 -16.56 18.76 20.22
CA LYS A 56 -16.75 20.05 20.92
C LYS A 56 -16.71 21.25 19.97
N LEU A 57 -15.94 21.21 18.88
CA LEU A 57 -15.91 22.30 17.90
C LEU A 57 -17.14 22.33 16.98
N ALA A 58 -17.71 21.19 16.62
CA ALA A 58 -18.89 21.13 15.75
C ALA A 58 -20.14 21.82 16.36
N LEU A 59 -20.23 21.87 17.70
CA LEU A 59 -21.30 22.59 18.40
C LEU A 59 -21.05 24.11 18.52
N ILE A 60 -19.80 24.56 18.37
CA ILE A 60 -19.44 25.99 18.43
C ILE A 60 -19.54 26.64 17.04
N ILE A 61 -19.32 25.89 15.96
CA ILE A 61 -19.38 26.39 14.58
C ILE A 61 -20.83 26.57 14.08
N PHE A 62 -21.82 25.91 14.70
CA PHE A 62 -23.24 26.11 14.35
C PHE A 62 -23.85 27.42 14.91
N CYS A 63 -23.12 28.19 15.73
CA CYS A 63 -23.59 29.47 16.28
C CYS A 63 -22.97 30.73 15.66
N PHE A 64 -22.11 30.62 14.64
CA PHE A 64 -21.47 31.78 13.99
C PHE A 64 -21.81 31.96 12.49
N SER A 65 -22.93 31.40 12.03
CA SER A 65 -23.47 31.64 10.67
C SER A 65 -24.53 32.75 10.60
N LEU A 66 -24.66 33.58 11.65
CA LEU A 66 -25.51 34.77 11.62
C LEU A 66 -24.70 35.99 12.10
N VAL A 67 -24.68 37.01 11.24
CA VAL A 67 -24.08 38.35 11.40
C VAL A 67 -22.61 38.46 11.01
N VAL A 68 -22.33 38.69 9.72
CA VAL A 68 -21.68 39.94 9.25
C VAL A 68 -22.13 40.19 7.80
N ALA A 69 -23.20 40.97 7.65
CA ALA A 69 -23.39 41.78 6.45
C ALA A 69 -22.98 43.22 6.80
N ALA A 70 -22.38 43.91 5.83
CA ALA A 70 -21.89 45.29 5.86
C ALA A 70 -20.45 45.51 6.37
N ALA A 71 -19.50 45.50 5.43
CA ALA A 71 -18.70 46.69 5.11
C ALA A 71 -17.81 46.37 3.91
N GLY A 72 -18.08 47.03 2.78
CA GLY A 72 -17.21 46.99 1.62
C GLY A 72 -15.90 47.74 1.90
N CYS A 73 -14.80 47.13 1.48
CA CYS A 73 -13.62 47.80 0.95
C CYS A 73 -12.98 46.85 -0.06
N THR A 74 -13.16 47.18 -1.33
CA THR A 74 -12.42 46.59 -2.45
C THR A 74 -10.96 47.03 -2.35
N THR A 75 -10.13 46.21 -1.74
CA THR A 75 -8.69 46.23 -1.97
C THR A 75 -8.37 45.14 -2.99
N ASN A 76 -8.06 45.55 -4.22
CA ASN A 76 -7.31 44.73 -5.17
C ASN A 76 -5.98 44.36 -4.49
N LYS A 77 -5.90 43.17 -3.88
CA LYS A 77 -4.61 42.54 -3.61
C LYS A 77 -4.07 42.08 -4.95
N GLN A 78 -3.11 42.81 -5.48
CA GLN A 78 -2.12 42.19 -6.36
C GLN A 78 -1.45 41.10 -5.51
N THR A 79 -1.66 39.84 -5.89
CA THR A 79 -0.95 38.72 -5.30
C THR A 79 0.52 38.91 -5.62
N GLU A 80 1.33 39.30 -4.63
CA GLU A 80 2.77 39.19 -4.74
C GLU A 80 3.12 37.72 -4.99
N PRO A 81 4.10 37.41 -5.85
CA PRO A 81 4.50 36.03 -6.09
C PRO A 81 4.91 35.40 -4.75
N GLU A 82 4.22 34.33 -4.37
CA GLU A 82 4.54 33.57 -3.17
C GLU A 82 5.96 33.02 -3.28
N THR A 83 6.69 33.04 -2.16
CA THR A 83 8.05 32.50 -2.12
C THR A 83 8.01 30.96 -2.19
N PRO A 84 9.04 30.28 -2.73
CA PRO A 84 9.07 28.81 -2.78
C PRO A 84 8.81 28.12 -1.42
N ASN A 85 9.32 28.71 -0.33
CA ASN A 85 9.11 28.20 1.04
C ASN A 85 7.65 28.33 1.51
N THR A 86 6.91 29.36 1.08
CA THR A 86 5.49 29.50 1.44
C THR A 86 4.64 28.48 0.70
N VAL A 87 4.91 28.27 -0.60
CA VAL A 87 4.20 27.26 -1.41
C VAL A 87 4.34 25.86 -0.81
N MET A 88 5.54 25.46 -0.38
CA MET A 88 5.74 24.14 0.23
C MET A 88 5.07 23.99 1.58
N ASN A 89 5.01 25.04 2.41
CA ASN A 89 4.28 24.99 3.68
C ASN A 89 2.77 24.89 3.47
N ASP A 90 2.24 25.60 2.48
CA ASP A 90 0.81 25.56 2.13
C ASP A 90 0.43 24.20 1.54
N PHE A 91 1.31 23.62 0.69
CA PHE A 91 1.17 22.25 0.23
C PHE A 91 1.11 21.26 1.39
N LEU A 92 2.07 21.30 2.31
CA LEU A 92 2.11 20.39 3.46
C LEU A 92 0.87 20.55 4.36
N THR A 93 0.39 21.78 4.53
CA THR A 93 -0.83 22.06 5.30
C THR A 93 -2.05 21.45 4.61
N LEU A 94 -2.16 21.63 3.29
CA LEU A 94 -3.22 21.04 2.47
C LEU A 94 -3.20 19.51 2.56
N THR A 95 -2.03 18.87 2.52
CA THR A 95 -1.94 17.40 2.57
C THR A 95 -2.14 16.80 3.97
N GLN A 96 -2.10 17.62 5.03
CA GLN A 96 -2.34 17.18 6.41
C GLN A 96 -3.83 17.18 6.80
N THR A 97 -4.64 17.96 6.10
CA THR A 97 -6.10 17.91 6.22
C THR A 97 -6.67 16.75 5.41
N ASP A 98 -7.90 16.30 5.70
CA ASP A 98 -8.65 15.35 4.85
C ASP A 98 -9.07 16.04 3.54
N SER A 99 -8.06 16.50 2.79
CA SER A 99 -8.22 17.32 1.62
C SER A 99 -8.61 16.49 0.42
N ARG A 100 -9.47 17.09 -0.40
CA ARG A 100 -9.96 16.45 -1.61
C ARG A 100 -8.81 16.35 -2.60
N LEU A 101 -8.66 15.20 -3.26
CA LEU A 101 -7.56 14.97 -4.21
C LEU A 101 -7.51 16.00 -5.34
N GLU A 102 -8.67 16.46 -5.79
CA GLU A 102 -8.81 17.53 -6.77
C GLU A 102 -8.24 18.87 -6.29
N GLU A 103 -8.30 19.17 -4.98
CA GLU A 103 -7.71 20.39 -4.41
C GLU A 103 -6.19 20.28 -4.41
N VAL A 104 -5.65 19.12 -4.02
CA VAL A 104 -4.19 18.85 -4.07
C VAL A 104 -3.69 18.92 -5.51
N ALA A 105 -4.39 18.28 -6.45
CA ALA A 105 -4.04 18.29 -7.86
C ALA A 105 -4.02 19.70 -8.47
N ASN A 106 -5.04 20.52 -8.16
CA ASN A 106 -5.10 21.91 -8.61
C ASN A 106 -4.01 22.76 -7.95
N PHE A 107 -3.75 22.58 -6.65
CA PHE A 107 -2.68 23.29 -5.96
C PHE A 107 -1.32 23.03 -6.62
N ILE A 108 -1.00 21.77 -6.94
CA ILE A 108 0.24 21.43 -7.64
C ILE A 108 0.27 22.11 -9.00
N LYS A 109 -0.79 21.96 -9.81
CA LYS A 109 -0.86 22.55 -11.14
C LYS A 109 -0.62 24.07 -11.14
N ASP A 110 -1.17 24.77 -10.16
CA ASP A 110 -1.11 26.23 -10.10
C ASP A 110 0.21 26.75 -9.53
N ASN A 111 0.94 25.94 -8.74
CA ASN A 111 2.11 26.40 -7.99
C ASN A 111 3.43 25.69 -8.31
N ILE A 112 3.42 24.56 -9.01
CA ILE A 112 4.62 23.73 -9.25
C ILE A 112 5.73 24.49 -10.01
N SER A 113 5.39 25.49 -10.81
CA SER A 113 6.36 26.34 -11.51
C SER A 113 7.11 27.33 -10.61
N ASN A 114 6.64 27.53 -9.37
CA ASN A 114 7.19 28.49 -8.41
C ASN A 114 8.12 27.85 -7.38
N VAL A 115 8.38 26.53 -7.48
CA VAL A 115 9.24 25.79 -6.55
C VAL A 115 10.47 25.22 -7.26
N SER A 116 11.43 24.70 -6.48
CA SER A 116 12.59 23.98 -7.02
C SER A 116 12.17 22.67 -7.68
N GLU A 117 13.03 22.08 -8.54
CA GLU A 117 12.75 20.77 -9.12
C GLU A 117 12.64 19.68 -8.05
N GLU A 118 13.44 19.78 -6.99
CA GLU A 118 13.40 18.86 -5.85
C GLU A 118 12.08 18.96 -5.09
N ASP A 119 11.60 20.17 -4.83
CA ASP A 119 10.33 20.37 -4.12
C ASP A 119 9.12 20.03 -4.99
N ALA A 120 9.16 20.35 -6.29
CA ALA A 120 8.17 19.88 -7.26
C ALA A 120 8.10 18.34 -7.28
N SER A 121 9.26 17.67 -7.24
CA SER A 121 9.33 16.20 -7.20
C SER A 121 8.72 15.64 -5.90
N LYS A 122 8.94 16.30 -4.75
CA LYS A 122 8.28 15.94 -3.49
C LYS A 122 6.77 16.12 -3.55
N MET A 123 6.29 17.23 -4.13
CA MET A 123 4.85 17.47 -4.29
C MET A 123 4.19 16.37 -5.12
N VAL A 124 4.86 15.96 -6.22
CA VAL A 124 4.41 14.88 -7.09
C VAL A 124 4.42 13.52 -6.40
N ASP A 125 5.49 13.19 -5.67
CA ASP A 125 5.61 11.94 -4.90
C ASP A 125 4.55 11.84 -3.79
N GLU A 126 4.34 12.91 -3.02
CA GLU A 126 3.31 12.95 -1.99
C GLU A 126 1.89 12.86 -2.57
N PHE A 127 1.63 13.49 -3.72
CA PHE A 127 0.35 13.35 -4.39
C PHE A 127 0.06 11.91 -4.80
N GLU A 128 1.05 11.18 -5.33
CA GLU A 128 0.91 9.77 -5.67
C GLU A 128 0.62 8.91 -4.44
N LYS A 129 1.30 9.16 -3.31
CA LYS A 129 1.02 8.47 -2.03
C LYS A 129 -0.41 8.71 -1.57
N ILE A 130 -0.89 9.96 -1.62
CA ILE A 130 -2.27 10.29 -1.25
C ILE A 130 -3.25 9.59 -2.20
N GLN A 131 -2.95 9.53 -3.51
CA GLN A 131 -3.79 8.79 -4.46
C GLN A 131 -3.83 7.29 -4.16
N LYS A 132 -2.68 6.65 -3.89
CA LYS A 132 -2.61 5.23 -3.51
C LYS A 132 -3.45 4.96 -2.25
N LYS A 133 -3.35 5.83 -1.24
CA LYS A 133 -4.12 5.74 0.02
C LYS A 133 -5.63 5.89 -0.19
N ASN A 134 -6.05 6.76 -1.11
CA ASN A 134 -7.46 7.04 -1.40
C ASN A 134 -8.10 6.07 -2.40
N LEU A 135 -7.29 5.32 -3.17
CA LEU A 135 -7.79 4.42 -4.22
C LEU A 135 -8.88 3.45 -3.71
N PRO A 136 -8.75 2.78 -2.55
CA PRO A 136 -9.80 1.88 -2.05
C PRO A 136 -11.14 2.56 -1.79
N GLN A 137 -11.13 3.86 -1.44
CA GLN A 137 -12.37 4.63 -1.27
C GLN A 137 -13.02 4.89 -2.63
N PHE A 138 -12.24 5.26 -3.64
CA PHE A 138 -12.72 5.45 -5.01
C PHE A 138 -13.24 4.12 -5.58
N GLU A 139 -12.52 3.02 -5.41
CA GLU A 139 -12.96 1.68 -5.84
C GLU A 139 -14.35 1.36 -5.29
N ARG A 140 -14.59 1.59 -3.98
CA ARG A 140 -15.91 1.38 -3.38
C ARG A 140 -17.03 2.17 -4.08
N MET A 141 -16.78 3.44 -4.44
CA MET A 141 -17.74 4.27 -5.16
C MET A 141 -18.10 3.70 -6.54
N PHE A 142 -17.17 2.99 -7.18
CA PHE A 142 -17.43 2.30 -8.46
C PHE A 142 -18.08 0.93 -8.25
N THR A 143 -17.71 0.18 -7.21
CA THR A 143 -18.14 -1.21 -7.01
C THR A 143 -19.61 -1.39 -6.62
N GLU A 144 -20.32 -0.33 -6.25
CA GLU A 144 -21.76 -0.43 -5.95
C GLU A 144 -22.55 -0.88 -7.19
N ASP A 145 -23.42 -1.88 -7.05
CA ASP A 145 -24.20 -2.45 -8.17
C ASP A 145 -24.99 -1.37 -8.93
N SER A 146 -25.54 -0.40 -8.21
CA SER A 146 -26.23 0.76 -8.81
C SER A 146 -25.31 1.54 -9.74
N MET A 147 -24.07 1.79 -9.32
CA MET A 147 -23.07 2.51 -10.09
C MET A 147 -22.54 1.68 -11.27
N GLN A 148 -22.24 0.40 -11.07
CA GLN A 148 -21.85 -0.50 -12.17
C GLN A 148 -22.93 -0.55 -13.26
N ASN A 149 -24.21 -0.59 -12.89
CA ASN A 149 -25.30 -0.58 -13.85
C ASN A 149 -25.38 0.75 -14.63
N LYS A 150 -25.20 1.89 -13.95
CA LYS A 150 -25.11 3.21 -14.59
C LYS A 150 -23.97 3.27 -15.60
N ILE A 151 -22.77 2.86 -15.19
CA ILE A 151 -21.58 2.82 -16.06
C ILE A 151 -21.85 1.93 -17.28
N ASN A 152 -22.38 0.73 -17.08
CA ASN A 152 -22.71 -0.19 -18.17
C ASN A 152 -23.72 0.41 -19.16
N SER A 153 -24.79 1.06 -18.66
CA SER A 153 -25.82 1.68 -19.50
C SER A 153 -25.29 2.83 -20.36
N GLU A 154 -24.25 3.52 -19.89
CA GLU A 154 -23.66 4.68 -20.55
C GLU A 154 -22.23 4.42 -21.07
N TYR A 155 -21.80 3.16 -21.11
CA TYR A 155 -20.42 2.79 -21.41
C TYR A 155 -19.94 3.35 -22.74
N LYS A 156 -20.80 3.31 -23.76
CA LYS A 156 -20.52 3.90 -25.07
C LYS A 156 -20.19 5.39 -24.95
N SER A 157 -20.96 6.15 -24.16
CA SER A 157 -20.73 7.57 -23.97
C SER A 157 -19.41 7.84 -23.25
N ILE A 158 -19.05 7.00 -22.27
CA ILE A 158 -17.80 7.09 -21.53
C ILE A 158 -16.60 6.90 -22.48
N ILE A 159 -16.60 5.84 -23.29
CA ILE A 159 -15.46 5.55 -24.20
C ILE A 159 -15.37 6.54 -25.36
N THR A 160 -16.49 7.11 -25.81
CA THR A 160 -16.49 8.16 -26.85
C THR A 160 -16.33 9.57 -26.29
N GLN A 161 -16.18 9.72 -24.97
CA GLN A 161 -16.11 11.03 -24.28
C GLN A 161 -17.26 11.96 -24.66
N SER A 162 -18.48 11.41 -24.81
CA SER A 162 -19.69 12.18 -25.07
C SER A 162 -20.44 12.50 -23.78
N ASP A 163 -21.55 13.25 -23.89
CA ASP A 163 -22.33 13.64 -22.72
C ASP A 163 -22.90 12.42 -21.97
N ILE A 164 -22.72 12.45 -20.65
CA ILE A 164 -23.25 11.46 -19.69
C ILE A 164 -24.56 12.00 -19.13
N LYS A 165 -25.63 11.21 -19.18
CA LYS A 165 -26.98 11.63 -18.81
C LYS A 165 -27.22 11.53 -17.31
N ASP A 166 -26.76 10.46 -16.68
CA ASP A 166 -26.88 10.26 -15.24
C ASP A 166 -25.98 11.26 -14.49
N THR A 167 -26.61 12.13 -13.71
CA THR A 167 -25.92 13.22 -13.00
C THR A 167 -24.90 12.70 -12.00
N GLU A 168 -25.24 11.64 -11.25
CA GLU A 168 -24.37 11.08 -10.22
C GLU A 168 -23.12 10.43 -10.86
N LEU A 169 -23.32 9.65 -11.93
CA LEU A 169 -22.22 9.09 -12.71
C LEU A 169 -21.33 10.20 -13.30
N LYS A 170 -21.93 11.25 -13.85
CA LYS A 170 -21.19 12.39 -14.42
C LYS A 170 -20.33 13.09 -13.36
N GLU A 171 -20.87 13.30 -12.16
CA GLU A 171 -20.14 13.87 -11.02
C GLU A 171 -19.01 12.95 -10.54
N LEU A 172 -19.26 11.64 -10.43
CA LEU A 172 -18.24 10.66 -10.04
C LEU A 172 -17.09 10.61 -11.05
N LEU A 173 -17.39 10.57 -12.35
CA LEU A 173 -16.37 10.57 -13.41
C LEU A 173 -15.57 11.88 -13.43
N ALA A 174 -16.22 13.02 -13.24
CA ALA A 174 -15.56 14.31 -13.14
C ALA A 174 -14.62 14.38 -11.93
N LYS A 175 -15.08 13.92 -10.77
CA LYS A 175 -14.25 13.83 -9.54
C LYS A 175 -13.06 12.89 -9.74
N THR A 176 -13.29 11.72 -10.32
CA THR A 176 -12.25 10.72 -10.62
C THR A 176 -11.16 11.32 -11.50
N LYS A 177 -11.54 12.00 -12.58
CA LYS A 177 -10.60 12.65 -13.49
C LYS A 177 -9.85 13.82 -12.83
N ALA A 178 -10.57 14.67 -12.07
CA ALA A 178 -9.96 15.81 -11.39
C ALA A 178 -8.97 15.39 -10.30
N GLY A 179 -9.20 14.23 -9.67
CA GLY A 179 -8.29 13.61 -8.70
C GLY A 179 -7.11 12.86 -9.32
N GLY A 180 -6.95 12.87 -10.65
CA GLY A 180 -5.84 12.21 -11.34
C GLY A 180 -5.99 10.69 -11.49
N TYR A 181 -7.22 10.18 -11.51
CA TYR A 181 -7.54 8.79 -11.84
C TYR A 181 -8.22 8.70 -13.22
N LYS A 182 -8.25 7.48 -13.75
CA LYS A 182 -9.07 7.10 -14.91
C LYS A 182 -9.84 5.83 -14.62
N VAL A 183 -10.88 5.60 -15.41
CA VAL A 183 -11.70 4.38 -15.32
C VAL A 183 -11.12 3.33 -16.25
N GLU A 184 -10.93 2.13 -15.73
CA GLU A 184 -10.54 0.94 -16.47
C GLU A 184 -11.64 -0.12 -16.37
N THR A 185 -11.60 -1.11 -17.26
CA THR A 185 -12.50 -2.26 -17.22
C THR A 185 -11.79 -3.59 -17.46
N ALA A 186 -12.25 -4.61 -16.73
CA ALA A 186 -11.93 -6.01 -16.93
C ALA A 186 -13.25 -6.80 -16.82
N GLU A 187 -13.51 -7.69 -17.76
CA GLU A 187 -14.73 -8.52 -17.81
C GLU A 187 -16.07 -7.77 -17.65
N GLY A 188 -16.13 -6.49 -18.05
CA GLY A 188 -17.34 -5.65 -17.90
C GLY A 188 -17.54 -5.07 -16.50
N PHE A 189 -16.59 -5.28 -15.59
CA PHE A 189 -16.48 -4.60 -14.31
C PHE A 189 -15.65 -3.34 -14.45
N PHE A 190 -16.11 -2.23 -13.88
CA PHE A 190 -15.46 -0.92 -14.00
C PHE A 190 -14.82 -0.50 -12.67
N PHE A 191 -13.60 -0.02 -12.72
CA PHE A 191 -12.87 0.40 -11.52
C PHE A 191 -11.90 1.54 -11.84
N PRO A 192 -11.63 2.41 -10.86
CA PRO A 192 -10.65 3.47 -11.03
C PRO A 192 -9.23 2.92 -10.92
N ILE A 193 -8.31 3.49 -11.68
CA ILE A 193 -6.87 3.32 -11.54
C ILE A 193 -6.19 4.70 -11.55
N ILE A 194 -4.99 4.80 -10.98
CA ILE A 194 -4.20 6.04 -11.08
C ILE A 194 -3.90 6.31 -12.57
N ASP A 195 -4.19 7.52 -13.03
CA ASP A 195 -3.84 7.95 -14.37
C ASP A 195 -2.45 8.57 -14.37
N TYR A 196 -1.40 7.77 -14.51
CA TYR A 196 -0.05 8.32 -14.59
C TYR A 196 0.17 9.18 -15.86
N GLY A 197 -0.72 9.10 -16.86
CA GLY A 197 -0.77 10.06 -17.96
C GLY A 197 -1.01 11.50 -17.47
N PHE A 198 -1.78 11.69 -16.39
CA PHE A 198 -2.01 12.99 -15.74
C PHE A 198 -0.70 13.66 -15.29
N TYR A 199 0.26 12.86 -14.80
CA TYR A 199 1.53 13.35 -14.26
C TYR A 199 2.45 13.92 -15.34
N LYS A 200 2.21 13.64 -16.63
CA LYS A 200 2.94 14.26 -17.75
C LYS A 200 2.84 15.78 -17.74
N ASN A 201 1.79 16.35 -17.11
CA ASN A 201 1.64 17.79 -16.92
C ASN A 201 2.72 18.40 -16.01
N PHE A 202 3.39 17.58 -15.18
CA PHE A 202 4.39 18.01 -14.22
C PHE A 202 5.84 17.72 -14.67
N SER A 203 6.02 16.94 -15.75
CA SER A 203 7.32 16.42 -16.19
C SER A 203 8.39 17.47 -16.52
N SER A 204 8.01 18.72 -16.78
CA SER A 204 8.95 19.83 -17.04
C SER A 204 9.46 20.52 -15.78
N TYR A 205 8.85 20.25 -14.62
CA TYR A 205 9.14 20.94 -13.35
C TYR A 205 9.83 20.04 -12.34
N VAL A 206 9.89 18.74 -12.59
CA VAL A 206 10.47 17.76 -11.66
C VAL A 206 11.89 17.39 -12.07
N THR A 207 12.60 16.80 -11.14
CA THR A 207 13.95 16.24 -11.32
C THR A 207 14.01 15.23 -12.48
N PRO A 208 15.18 15.04 -13.11
CA PRO A 208 15.33 14.11 -14.24
C PRO A 208 14.89 12.67 -13.94
N ASP A 209 15.16 12.15 -12.74
CA ASP A 209 14.73 10.83 -12.32
C ASP A 209 13.21 10.77 -12.16
N MET A 210 12.59 11.72 -11.47
CA MET A 210 11.13 11.77 -11.33
C MET A 210 10.43 11.89 -12.70
N LYS A 211 11.00 12.64 -13.65
CA LYS A 211 10.51 12.73 -15.02
C LYS A 211 10.52 11.38 -15.74
N GLU A 212 11.60 10.62 -15.62
CA GLU A 212 11.71 9.28 -16.20
C GLU A 212 10.77 8.29 -15.52
N TYR A 213 10.60 8.38 -14.20
CA TYR A 213 9.62 7.59 -13.44
C TYR A 213 8.19 7.85 -13.94
N ILE A 214 7.79 9.12 -14.10
CA ILE A 214 6.49 9.50 -14.66
C ILE A 214 6.29 8.88 -16.05
N ALA A 215 7.33 8.89 -16.90
CA ALA A 215 7.24 8.30 -18.24
C ALA A 215 7.03 6.77 -18.18
N LEU A 216 7.74 6.07 -17.29
CA LEU A 216 7.56 4.63 -17.08
C LEU A 216 6.14 4.30 -16.60
N MET A 217 5.68 4.97 -15.54
CA MET A 217 4.38 4.68 -14.96
C MET A 217 3.21 5.12 -15.85
N ALA A 218 3.38 6.18 -16.64
CA ALA A 218 2.39 6.57 -17.63
C ALA A 218 2.18 5.46 -18.67
N GLU A 219 3.25 4.86 -19.18
CA GLU A 219 3.17 3.71 -20.09
C GLU A 219 2.47 2.50 -19.45
N GLU A 220 2.71 2.25 -18.15
CA GLU A 220 1.99 1.21 -17.39
C GLU A 220 0.49 1.45 -17.33
N SER A 221 0.07 2.69 -17.02
CA SER A 221 -1.35 3.00 -16.85
C SER A 221 -2.08 3.19 -18.18
N ASP A 222 -1.43 3.75 -19.20
CA ASP A 222 -2.01 4.01 -20.51
C ASP A 222 -2.20 2.72 -21.30
N LYS A 223 -1.32 1.75 -21.08
CA LYS A 223 -1.37 0.43 -21.70
C LYS A 223 -1.05 -0.63 -20.65
N VAL A 224 -2.09 -1.01 -19.91
CA VAL A 224 -2.06 -2.04 -18.87
C VAL A 224 -1.45 -3.33 -19.43
N PRO A 225 -0.42 -3.93 -18.80
CA PRO A 225 0.29 -5.07 -19.38
C PRO A 225 -0.45 -6.40 -19.31
N ALA A 226 -1.33 -6.57 -18.32
CA ALA A 226 -2.06 -7.81 -18.10
C ALA A 226 -3.48 -7.58 -17.58
N LYS A 227 -4.42 -8.41 -18.03
CA LYS A 227 -5.82 -8.49 -17.55
C LYS A 227 -6.21 -9.95 -17.43
N ASP A 228 -6.97 -10.31 -16.41
CA ASP A 228 -7.43 -11.69 -16.15
C ASP A 228 -6.29 -12.71 -16.21
N ALA A 229 -5.16 -12.36 -15.59
CA ALA A 229 -3.91 -13.13 -15.61
C ALA A 229 -3.37 -13.49 -17.02
N ALA A 230 -3.78 -12.76 -18.06
CA ALA A 230 -3.25 -12.81 -19.41
C ALA A 230 -2.46 -11.54 -19.72
N LEU A 231 -1.32 -11.66 -20.38
CA LEU A 231 -0.65 -10.53 -21.01
C LEU A 231 -1.53 -10.00 -22.14
N VAL A 232 -1.82 -8.71 -22.11
CA VAL A 232 -2.58 -8.00 -23.16
C VAL A 232 -1.66 -7.12 -24.02
N ILE A 233 -0.36 -7.18 -23.76
CA ILE A 233 0.72 -6.59 -24.57
C ILE A 233 1.60 -7.69 -25.17
N GLY A 234 2.33 -7.37 -26.24
CA GLY A 234 3.25 -8.30 -26.91
C GLY A 234 4.54 -8.52 -26.14
N TRP A 235 5.22 -9.64 -26.40
CA TRP A 235 6.51 -10.00 -25.80
C TRP A 235 7.61 -8.96 -26.04
N ASP A 236 7.55 -8.25 -27.17
CA ASP A 236 8.44 -7.15 -27.53
C ASP A 236 8.26 -5.95 -26.59
N GLU A 237 7.01 -5.61 -26.28
CA GLU A 237 6.71 -4.53 -25.34
C GLU A 237 7.06 -4.91 -23.90
N VAL A 238 6.81 -6.16 -23.48
CA VAL A 238 7.23 -6.68 -22.17
C VAL A 238 8.75 -6.52 -22.00
N LEU A 239 9.52 -6.96 -22.99
CA LEU A 239 10.98 -6.87 -22.97
C LEU A 239 11.46 -5.41 -22.95
N LYS A 240 10.88 -4.55 -23.79
CA LYS A 240 11.20 -3.12 -23.85
C LYS A 240 10.95 -2.43 -22.50
N ARG A 241 9.87 -2.77 -21.82
CA ARG A 241 9.56 -2.22 -20.49
C ARG A 241 10.57 -2.68 -19.44
N ALA A 242 10.92 -3.96 -19.42
CA ALA A 242 11.99 -4.48 -18.55
C ALA A 242 13.33 -3.73 -18.76
N LEU A 243 13.71 -3.50 -20.01
CA LEU A 243 14.93 -2.76 -20.38
C LEU A 243 14.89 -1.29 -19.92
N ASN A 244 13.76 -0.62 -20.09
CA ASN A 244 13.61 0.76 -19.65
C ASN A 244 13.66 0.88 -18.11
N GLN A 245 13.13 -0.12 -17.41
CA GLN A 245 13.19 -0.19 -15.95
C GLN A 245 14.61 -0.46 -15.46
N GLU A 246 15.34 -1.39 -16.08
CA GLU A 246 16.78 -1.62 -15.82
C GLU A 246 17.57 -0.32 -16.00
N LYS A 247 17.36 0.38 -17.12
CA LYS A 247 18.04 1.65 -17.41
C LYS A 247 17.78 2.70 -16.32
N PHE A 248 16.54 2.80 -15.84
CA PHE A 248 16.20 3.71 -14.75
C PHE A 248 16.95 3.34 -13.47
N ILE A 249 16.95 2.06 -13.10
CA ILE A 249 17.60 1.57 -11.88
C ILE A 249 19.11 1.84 -11.93
N ASP A 250 19.74 1.65 -13.09
CA ASP A 250 21.17 1.89 -13.27
C ASP A 250 21.53 3.38 -13.22
N ALA A 251 20.70 4.23 -13.82
CA ALA A 251 20.94 5.67 -13.91
C ALA A 251 20.61 6.42 -12.61
N HIS A 252 19.58 5.96 -11.87
CA HIS A 252 18.96 6.71 -10.78
C HIS A 252 18.94 5.93 -9.46
N LYS A 253 20.11 5.41 -9.07
CA LYS A 253 20.27 4.57 -7.86
C LYS A 253 19.84 5.24 -6.56
N ASP A 254 19.95 6.57 -6.50
CA ASP A 254 19.62 7.39 -5.33
C ASP A 254 18.22 8.02 -5.43
N SER A 255 17.45 7.70 -6.48
CA SER A 255 16.08 8.21 -6.64
C SER A 255 15.17 7.67 -5.55
N VAL A 256 14.27 8.52 -5.05
CA VAL A 256 13.19 8.10 -4.14
C VAL A 256 12.26 7.05 -4.77
N LYS A 257 12.27 6.93 -6.11
CA LYS A 257 11.47 5.97 -6.88
C LYS A 257 12.20 4.70 -7.27
N VAL A 258 13.48 4.55 -6.91
CA VAL A 258 14.27 3.37 -7.31
C VAL A 258 13.68 2.05 -6.78
N SER A 259 13.08 2.06 -5.59
CA SER A 259 12.43 0.87 -5.02
C SER A 259 11.18 0.48 -5.80
N ASP A 260 10.31 1.46 -6.09
CA ASP A 260 9.09 1.26 -6.89
C ASP A 260 9.43 0.67 -8.27
N VAL A 261 10.49 1.18 -8.92
CA VAL A 261 10.90 0.69 -10.25
C VAL A 261 11.56 -0.69 -10.18
N LYS A 262 12.22 -1.06 -9.08
CA LYS A 262 12.75 -2.43 -8.88
C LYS A 262 11.64 -3.46 -8.74
N GLU A 263 10.58 -3.15 -8.01
CA GLU A 263 9.41 -4.03 -7.93
C GLU A 263 8.75 -4.20 -9.30
N LEU A 264 8.65 -3.11 -10.06
CA LEU A 264 8.17 -3.15 -11.43
C LEU A 264 9.09 -4.00 -12.32
N TYR A 265 10.40 -3.82 -12.21
CA TYR A 265 11.39 -4.61 -12.94
C TYR A 265 11.29 -6.11 -12.62
N GLU A 266 11.18 -6.48 -11.35
CA GLU A 266 10.96 -7.88 -10.94
C GLU A 266 9.70 -8.48 -11.59
N LYS A 267 8.59 -7.73 -11.60
CA LYS A 267 7.35 -8.13 -12.27
C LYS A 267 7.57 -8.37 -13.76
N TYR A 268 8.29 -7.48 -14.44
CA TYR A 268 8.54 -7.61 -15.87
C TYR A 268 9.52 -8.73 -16.20
N VAL A 269 10.58 -8.94 -15.41
CA VAL A 269 11.46 -10.11 -15.57
C VAL A 269 10.68 -11.40 -15.33
N THR A 270 9.74 -11.41 -14.38
CA THR A 270 8.82 -12.53 -14.17
C THR A 270 7.96 -12.77 -15.41
N PHE A 271 7.35 -11.72 -15.99
CA PHE A 271 6.64 -11.87 -17.26
C PHE A 271 7.52 -12.39 -18.38
N VAL A 272 8.76 -11.92 -18.49
CA VAL A 272 9.70 -12.38 -19.52
C VAL A 272 10.01 -13.86 -19.38
N LEU A 273 10.20 -14.35 -18.15
CA LEU A 273 10.64 -15.72 -17.88
C LEU A 273 9.48 -16.70 -17.70
N TYR A 274 8.29 -16.26 -17.29
CA TYR A 274 7.16 -17.15 -17.00
C TYR A 274 5.95 -16.89 -17.89
N GLY A 275 5.80 -15.66 -18.41
CA GLY A 275 4.55 -15.17 -18.96
C GLY A 275 3.56 -14.83 -17.85
N ALA A 276 2.27 -14.89 -18.18
CA ALA A 276 1.19 -14.82 -17.20
C ALA A 276 0.37 -16.13 -17.26
N ASN A 277 -0.48 -16.39 -16.26
CA ASN A 277 -1.16 -17.68 -16.16
C ASN A 277 -1.95 -18.06 -17.42
N ASN A 278 -2.64 -17.10 -18.04
CA ASN A 278 -3.45 -17.32 -19.24
C ASN A 278 -2.68 -17.06 -20.55
N THR A 279 -1.44 -16.59 -20.46
CA THR A 279 -0.50 -16.41 -21.58
C THR A 279 0.90 -16.85 -21.14
N PRO A 280 1.08 -18.15 -20.83
CA PRO A 280 2.33 -18.62 -20.26
C PRO A 280 3.42 -18.62 -21.34
N LEU A 281 4.66 -18.35 -20.94
CA LEU A 281 5.80 -18.43 -21.85
C LEU A 281 6.02 -19.87 -22.35
N PHE A 282 5.68 -20.87 -21.52
CA PHE A 282 5.74 -22.27 -21.87
C PHE A 282 4.35 -22.88 -21.84
N SER A 283 3.94 -23.54 -22.92
CA SER A 283 2.66 -24.25 -22.99
C SER A 283 2.49 -25.22 -21.82
N TYR A 284 1.33 -25.20 -21.15
CA TYR A 284 1.07 -26.09 -20.01
C TYR A 284 1.19 -27.57 -20.37
N ASP A 285 0.64 -27.97 -21.51
CA ASP A 285 0.57 -29.36 -21.96
C ASP A 285 1.91 -29.83 -22.51
N SER A 286 2.41 -29.11 -23.51
CA SER A 286 3.57 -29.55 -24.28
C SER A 286 4.89 -29.11 -23.68
N LYS A 287 4.86 -28.22 -22.67
CA LYS A 287 6.03 -27.57 -22.08
C LYS A 287 6.93 -26.91 -23.11
N THR A 288 6.39 -26.47 -24.25
CA THR A 288 7.17 -25.82 -25.31
C THR A 288 7.20 -24.31 -25.14
N LEU A 289 8.34 -23.69 -25.43
CA LEU A 289 8.50 -22.24 -25.50
C LEU A 289 7.57 -21.64 -26.56
N ASP A 290 6.90 -20.55 -26.21
CA ASP A 290 6.07 -19.78 -27.14
C ASP A 290 6.89 -19.30 -28.36
N PRO A 291 6.44 -19.58 -29.59
CA PRO A 291 7.22 -19.30 -30.79
C PRO A 291 7.40 -17.80 -31.04
N LYS A 292 6.45 -16.95 -30.62
CA LYS A 292 6.58 -15.49 -30.78
C LYS A 292 7.57 -14.93 -29.76
N ALA A 293 7.48 -15.37 -28.50
CA ALA A 293 8.45 -15.01 -27.47
C ALA A 293 9.87 -15.42 -27.90
N LYS A 294 10.02 -16.64 -28.41
CA LYS A 294 11.27 -17.15 -28.94
C LYS A 294 11.89 -16.19 -29.97
N GLU A 295 11.13 -15.84 -31.01
CA GLU A 295 11.60 -14.93 -32.05
C GLU A 295 12.04 -13.58 -31.48
N VAL A 296 11.19 -12.95 -30.67
CA VAL A 296 11.48 -11.66 -30.03
C VAL A 296 12.74 -11.73 -29.17
N TYR A 297 12.88 -12.76 -28.33
CA TYR A 297 13.98 -12.85 -27.37
C TYR A 297 15.31 -13.10 -28.06
N PHE A 298 15.36 -14.00 -29.07
CA PHE A 298 16.59 -14.22 -29.84
C PHE A 298 17.02 -12.97 -30.61
N ASN A 299 16.07 -12.21 -31.18
CA ASN A 299 16.36 -10.95 -31.85
C ASN A 299 16.91 -9.88 -30.89
N ALA A 300 16.40 -9.83 -29.66
CA ALA A 300 16.89 -8.91 -28.64
C ALA A 300 18.31 -9.23 -28.19
N VAL A 301 18.61 -10.50 -27.90
CA VAL A 301 19.94 -10.94 -27.47
C VAL A 301 20.99 -10.79 -28.58
N ALA A 302 20.61 -10.92 -29.85
CA ALA A 302 21.53 -10.71 -30.97
C ALA A 302 22.04 -9.26 -31.10
N ASN A 303 21.32 -8.29 -30.55
CA ASN A 303 21.66 -6.86 -30.59
C ASN A 303 22.10 -6.34 -29.21
N ALA A 304 22.65 -7.23 -28.36
CA ALA A 304 22.95 -6.92 -26.97
C ALA A 304 23.98 -5.79 -26.83
N GLY A 305 23.56 -4.68 -26.22
CA GLY A 305 24.45 -3.72 -25.57
C GLY A 305 24.89 -4.22 -24.18
N ASN A 306 25.33 -3.30 -23.31
CA ASN A 306 25.81 -3.61 -21.96
C ASN A 306 24.68 -3.82 -20.92
N SER A 307 23.65 -4.62 -21.22
CA SER A 307 22.50 -4.87 -20.32
C SER A 307 22.68 -6.19 -19.53
N GLU A 308 22.54 -6.15 -18.20
CA GLU A 308 22.59 -7.35 -17.34
C GLU A 308 21.36 -8.23 -17.57
N PHE A 309 20.20 -7.60 -17.77
CA PHE A 309 18.95 -8.24 -18.15
C PHE A 309 19.09 -9.04 -19.44
N ILE A 310 19.65 -8.45 -20.50
CA ILE A 310 19.84 -9.13 -21.79
C ILE A 310 20.89 -10.24 -21.67
N THR A 311 21.92 -10.05 -20.86
CA THR A 311 22.90 -11.11 -20.55
C THR A 311 22.21 -12.30 -19.88
N THR A 312 21.35 -12.03 -18.89
CA THR A 312 20.54 -13.04 -18.19
C THR A 312 19.57 -13.74 -19.12
N LEU A 313 18.92 -13.00 -20.03
CA LEU A 313 18.05 -13.56 -21.05
C LEU A 313 18.82 -14.43 -22.05
N GLY A 314 20.04 -14.04 -22.42
CA GLY A 314 20.92 -14.84 -23.27
C GLY A 314 21.23 -16.20 -22.67
N GLY A 315 21.65 -16.23 -21.39
CA GLY A 315 21.88 -17.48 -20.66
C GLY A 315 20.64 -18.37 -20.58
N PHE A 316 19.47 -17.76 -20.36
CA PHE A 316 18.18 -18.47 -20.38
C PHE A 316 17.90 -19.10 -21.75
N LEU A 317 18.09 -18.35 -22.84
CA LEU A 317 17.82 -18.83 -24.20
C LEU A 317 18.78 -19.94 -24.62
N ASP A 318 20.06 -19.86 -24.26
CA ASP A 318 21.04 -20.92 -24.51
C ASP A 318 20.64 -22.21 -23.79
N LEU A 319 20.24 -22.10 -22.53
CA LEU A 319 19.76 -23.23 -21.74
C LEU A 319 18.50 -23.86 -22.34
N VAL A 320 17.52 -23.04 -22.70
CA VAL A 320 16.26 -23.49 -23.32
C VAL A 320 16.54 -24.14 -24.69
N LYS A 321 17.46 -23.60 -25.48
CA LYS A 321 17.88 -24.18 -26.77
C LYS A 321 18.52 -25.56 -26.59
N ASN A 322 19.41 -25.72 -25.61
CA ASN A 322 20.03 -27.02 -25.28
C ASN A 322 19.00 -28.04 -24.77
N ASN A 323 17.90 -27.57 -24.18
CA ASN A 323 16.79 -28.37 -23.71
C ASN A 323 15.65 -28.51 -24.75
N ASN A 324 15.96 -28.43 -26.05
CA ASN A 324 15.00 -28.59 -27.16
C ASN A 324 13.77 -27.66 -27.07
N TYR A 325 13.95 -26.45 -26.53
CA TYR A 325 12.92 -25.45 -26.29
C TYR A 325 11.80 -25.94 -25.35
N LYS A 326 12.14 -26.81 -24.39
CA LYS A 326 11.22 -27.36 -23.40
C LYS A 326 11.47 -26.80 -22.01
N LEU A 327 10.40 -26.69 -21.21
CA LEU A 327 10.50 -26.43 -19.77
C LEU A 327 10.93 -27.71 -19.06
N THR A 328 12.23 -27.85 -18.82
CA THR A 328 12.81 -28.91 -18.00
C THR A 328 13.07 -28.40 -16.59
N ASN A 329 13.38 -29.30 -15.64
CA ASN A 329 13.69 -28.90 -14.26
C ASN A 329 14.91 -27.96 -14.20
N GLU A 330 15.85 -28.10 -15.12
CA GLU A 330 17.02 -27.22 -15.23
C GLU A 330 16.61 -25.80 -15.65
N VAL A 331 15.73 -25.71 -16.65
CA VAL A 331 15.16 -24.43 -17.10
C VAL A 331 14.31 -23.78 -16.01
N GLU A 332 13.49 -24.56 -15.29
CA GLU A 332 12.69 -24.06 -14.17
C GLU A 332 13.60 -23.48 -13.07
N LYS A 333 14.61 -24.26 -12.65
CA LYS A 333 15.58 -23.81 -11.65
C LYS A 333 16.30 -22.53 -12.06
N TYR A 334 16.71 -22.40 -13.32
CA TYR A 334 17.34 -21.17 -13.80
C TYR A 334 16.45 -19.94 -13.59
N ARG A 335 15.15 -20.06 -13.89
CA ARG A 335 14.22 -18.95 -13.71
C ARG A 335 14.03 -18.59 -12.25
N GLU A 336 13.90 -19.62 -11.39
CA GLU A 336 13.81 -19.43 -9.94
C GLU A 336 15.05 -18.69 -9.42
N ASP A 337 16.24 -19.12 -9.80
CA ASP A 337 17.52 -18.52 -9.40
C ASP A 337 17.62 -17.05 -9.85
N VAL A 338 17.16 -16.72 -11.06
CA VAL A 338 17.12 -15.33 -11.55
C VAL A 338 16.18 -14.46 -10.71
N ILE A 339 14.96 -14.92 -10.44
CA ILE A 339 14.00 -14.16 -9.63
C ILE A 339 14.50 -13.99 -8.19
N GLN A 340 15.07 -15.04 -7.61
CA GLN A 340 15.67 -14.95 -6.27
C GLN A 340 16.83 -13.96 -6.23
N LYS A 341 17.72 -13.97 -7.24
CA LYS A 341 18.81 -12.99 -7.33
C LYS A 341 18.29 -11.55 -7.41
N ILE A 342 17.23 -11.30 -8.19
CA ILE A 342 16.62 -9.96 -8.29
C ILE A 342 16.03 -9.53 -6.94
N LYS A 343 15.32 -10.42 -6.25
CA LYS A 343 14.76 -10.17 -4.91
C LYS A 343 15.82 -9.86 -3.85
N ILE A 344 16.95 -10.57 -3.90
CA ILE A 344 18.07 -10.33 -3.00
C ILE A 344 18.70 -8.97 -3.31
N SER A 345 18.95 -8.67 -4.59
CA SER A 345 19.50 -7.37 -5.02
C SER A 345 18.57 -6.21 -4.63
N SER A 346 17.26 -6.35 -4.79
CA SER A 346 16.30 -5.32 -4.38
C SER A 346 16.28 -5.13 -2.86
N ALA A 347 16.42 -6.20 -2.08
CA ALA A 347 16.52 -6.16 -0.62
C ALA A 347 17.87 -5.62 -0.08
N GLU A 348 18.98 -5.84 -0.79
CA GLU A 348 20.31 -5.34 -0.40
C GLU A 348 20.45 -3.84 -0.72
N LEU A 349 19.84 -3.36 -1.80
CA LEU A 349 19.85 -1.95 -2.20
C LEU A 349 18.70 -1.13 -1.60
N SER A 350 17.70 -1.74 -0.97
CA SER A 350 16.72 -1.03 -0.13
C SER A 350 17.31 -0.59 1.22
N SER A 351 18.61 -0.82 1.44
CA SER A 351 19.39 -0.12 2.46
C SER A 351 20.22 1.01 1.82
N PRO A 352 19.70 2.25 1.87
CA PRO A 352 20.56 3.36 2.30
C PRO A 352 19.82 4.44 3.13
N ILE A 353 20.48 4.90 4.20
CA ILE A 353 20.56 6.32 4.62
C ILE A 353 19.19 6.99 4.97
N SER A 354 18.54 6.49 6.03
CA SER A 354 17.67 7.28 6.96
C SER A 354 17.73 6.73 8.40
N GLU A 355 18.85 6.06 8.72
CA GLU A 355 18.92 4.87 9.56
C GLU A 355 18.90 5.09 11.09
N GLN A 356 18.44 6.23 11.59
CA GLN A 356 18.29 6.41 13.05
C GLN A 356 16.85 6.34 13.57
N LYS A 357 15.84 6.51 12.71
CA LYS A 357 14.43 6.52 13.15
C LYS A 357 13.68 5.23 12.79
N ASP A 358 13.93 4.65 11.62
CA ASP A 358 13.21 3.45 11.15
C ASP A 358 13.76 2.14 11.71
N GLY A 359 15.08 2.02 11.92
CA GLY A 359 15.69 0.84 12.54
C GLY A 359 15.18 0.58 13.97
N ALA A 360 14.90 1.65 14.74
CA ALA A 360 14.34 1.55 16.07
C ALA A 360 12.86 1.11 16.07
N GLN A 361 12.09 1.49 15.05
CA GLN A 361 10.69 1.07 14.90
C GLN A 361 10.58 -0.38 14.40
N ALA A 362 11.40 -0.77 13.42
CA ALA A 362 11.46 -2.14 12.93
C ALA A 362 11.97 -3.12 14.01
N ALA A 363 12.98 -2.72 14.79
CA ALA A 363 13.45 -3.51 15.94
C ALA A 363 12.35 -3.65 17.00
N LEU A 364 11.65 -2.56 17.33
CA LEU A 364 10.54 -2.58 18.29
C LEU A 364 9.38 -3.47 17.81
N LEU A 365 9.03 -3.43 16.52
CA LEU A 365 8.00 -4.30 15.95
C LEU A 365 8.41 -5.78 16.03
N ASN A 366 9.67 -6.10 15.72
CA ASN A 366 10.21 -7.44 15.87
C ASN A 366 10.18 -7.94 17.33
N GLU A 367 10.53 -7.08 18.30
CA GLU A 367 10.44 -7.41 19.74
C GLU A 367 8.99 -7.68 20.18
N ILE A 368 8.04 -6.87 19.70
CA ILE A 368 6.61 -7.07 19.96
C ILE A 368 6.16 -8.42 19.38
N MET A 369 6.54 -8.73 18.14
CA MET A 369 6.20 -10.00 17.48
C MET A 369 6.79 -11.21 18.21
N GLN A 370 8.05 -11.15 18.65
CA GLN A 370 8.70 -12.23 19.39
C GLN A 370 8.06 -12.44 20.77
N SER A 371 7.68 -11.36 21.45
CA SER A 371 6.98 -11.42 22.75
C SER A 371 5.59 -12.03 22.58
N ALA A 372 4.87 -11.63 21.53
CA ALA A 372 3.51 -12.10 21.25
C ALA A 372 3.46 -13.61 20.96
N ARG A 373 4.47 -14.17 20.27
CA ARG A 373 4.63 -15.63 20.10
C ARG A 373 4.73 -16.39 21.43
N GLN A 374 5.19 -15.74 22.49
CA GLN A 374 5.26 -16.31 23.83
C GLN A 374 4.02 -16.00 24.67
N GLY A 375 2.99 -15.36 24.10
CA GLY A 375 1.80 -14.90 24.81
C GLY A 375 2.04 -13.69 25.71
N LYS A 376 3.12 -12.94 25.51
CA LYS A 376 3.54 -11.80 26.35
C LYS A 376 3.48 -10.50 25.56
N ILE A 377 3.19 -9.39 26.24
CA ILE A 377 3.46 -8.04 25.69
C ILE A 377 4.91 -7.67 25.99
N ILE A 378 5.46 -6.71 25.22
CA ILE A 378 6.80 -6.18 25.48
C ILE A 378 6.90 -5.60 26.90
N ASN A 379 8.00 -5.87 27.60
CA ASN A 379 8.24 -5.47 29.00
C ASN A 379 7.28 -6.05 30.05
N CYS A 380 6.50 -7.09 29.73
CA CYS A 380 5.73 -7.86 30.70
C CYS A 380 6.14 -9.33 30.65
N GLU A 381 6.52 -9.89 31.79
CA GLU A 381 6.97 -11.28 31.87
C GLU A 381 5.84 -12.30 31.98
N PHE A 382 4.59 -11.84 32.16
CA PHE A 382 3.43 -12.68 32.46
C PHE A 382 2.66 -13.06 31.18
N PRO A 383 2.83 -14.29 30.66
CA PRO A 383 2.11 -14.75 29.49
C PRO A 383 0.61 -15.00 29.78
N VAL A 384 -0.24 -14.74 28.78
CA VAL A 384 -1.63 -15.22 28.78
C VAL A 384 -1.69 -16.75 28.89
N GLU A 385 -2.81 -17.25 29.41
CA GLU A 385 -3.16 -18.67 29.64
C GLU A 385 -2.33 -19.43 30.67
N THR A 386 -1.04 -19.12 30.80
CA THR A 386 -0.13 -19.86 31.68
C THR A 386 0.12 -19.15 33.00
N THR A 387 -0.32 -17.90 33.13
CA THR A 387 -0.23 -17.11 34.36
C THR A 387 -1.61 -16.92 34.99
N VAL A 388 -1.67 -16.97 36.32
CA VAL A 388 -2.85 -16.58 37.11
C VAL A 388 -2.62 -15.22 37.76
N ILE A 389 -3.69 -14.45 38.00
CA ILE A 389 -3.59 -13.07 38.49
C ILE A 389 -2.92 -12.97 39.87
N GLU A 390 -3.01 -14.01 40.70
CA GLU A 390 -2.37 -14.07 42.01
C GLU A 390 -0.85 -14.03 41.88
N THR A 391 -0.26 -14.65 40.84
CA THR A 391 1.17 -14.57 40.56
C THR A 391 1.61 -13.14 40.26
N VAL A 392 0.76 -12.37 39.58
CA VAL A 392 1.01 -10.94 39.35
C VAL A 392 0.92 -10.17 40.66
N LYS A 393 -0.07 -10.45 41.51
CA LYS A 393 -0.24 -9.78 42.81
C LYS A 393 0.90 -10.06 43.78
N GLU A 394 1.37 -11.30 43.85
CA GLU A 394 2.52 -11.68 44.66
C GLU A 394 3.77 -10.89 44.26
N ARG A 395 3.94 -10.63 42.96
CA ARG A 395 5.14 -9.99 42.44
C ARG A 395 5.05 -8.47 42.37
N TRP A 396 3.90 -7.93 42.01
CA TRP A 396 3.70 -6.51 41.73
C TRP A 396 2.88 -5.79 42.81
N GLY A 397 2.26 -6.52 43.73
CA GLY A 397 1.35 -5.98 44.76
C GLY A 397 -0.11 -5.99 44.31
N GLU A 398 -1.01 -5.43 45.11
CA GLU A 398 -2.41 -5.27 44.71
C GLU A 398 -2.56 -4.25 43.56
N PRO A 399 -3.53 -4.44 42.65
CA PRO A 399 -3.78 -3.53 41.54
C PRO A 399 -4.38 -2.20 42.01
N ASP A 400 -4.12 -1.14 41.24
CA ASP A 400 -4.65 0.21 41.50
C ASP A 400 -6.16 0.29 41.26
N LYS A 401 -6.66 -0.47 40.28
CA LYS A 401 -8.09 -0.57 39.93
C LYS A 401 -8.45 -2.00 39.56
N SER A 402 -9.66 -2.44 39.91
CA SER A 402 -10.24 -3.73 39.52
C SER A 402 -11.70 -3.55 39.12
N GLU A 403 -12.08 -4.05 37.94
CA GLU A 403 -13.44 -3.90 37.40
C GLU A 403 -13.88 -5.15 36.64
N TYR A 404 -15.10 -5.64 36.88
CA TYR A 404 -15.67 -6.75 36.13
C TYR A 404 -16.36 -6.26 34.86
N ILE A 405 -15.96 -6.80 33.71
CA ILE A 405 -16.50 -6.43 32.40
C ILE A 405 -17.36 -7.59 31.88
N ALA A 406 -18.68 -7.39 31.90
CA ALA A 406 -19.65 -8.43 31.55
C ALA A 406 -19.51 -8.92 30.09
N ALA A 407 -19.23 -8.01 29.15
CA ALA A 407 -19.04 -8.34 27.73
C ALA A 407 -17.84 -9.28 27.51
N ALA A 408 -16.75 -9.06 28.26
CA ALA A 408 -15.54 -9.88 28.20
C ALA A 408 -15.57 -11.09 29.16
N LYS A 409 -16.64 -11.26 29.95
CA LYS A 409 -16.80 -12.31 30.97
C LYS A 409 -15.58 -12.45 31.90
N GLY A 410 -14.96 -11.32 32.26
CA GLY A 410 -13.69 -11.30 32.98
C GLY A 410 -13.51 -10.06 33.85
N THR A 411 -12.60 -10.16 34.81
CA THR A 411 -12.19 -9.04 35.66
C THR A 411 -10.91 -8.43 35.11
N TYR A 412 -10.88 -7.11 35.00
CA TYR A 412 -9.74 -6.34 34.52
C TYR A 412 -9.10 -5.60 35.67
N THR A 413 -7.79 -5.78 35.82
CA THR A 413 -7.00 -5.15 36.89
C THR A 413 -5.90 -4.29 36.30
N THR A 414 -5.82 -3.05 36.78
CA THR A 414 -4.89 -2.02 36.29
C THR A 414 -3.72 -1.87 37.24
N TYR A 415 -2.51 -1.88 36.68
CA TYR A 415 -1.26 -1.65 37.37
C TYR A 415 -0.58 -0.42 36.75
N THR A 416 -0.96 0.77 37.21
CA THR A 416 -0.53 2.06 36.64
C THR A 416 0.98 2.22 36.71
N LYS A 417 1.63 1.77 37.79
CA LYS A 417 3.10 1.78 37.94
C LYS A 417 3.81 1.08 36.77
N TYR A 418 3.21 0.03 36.23
CA TYR A 418 3.77 -0.78 35.16
C TYR A 418 3.18 -0.44 33.79
N ASN A 419 2.17 0.44 33.73
CA ASN A 419 1.37 0.74 32.53
C ASN A 419 0.77 -0.52 31.88
N VAL A 420 0.31 -1.47 32.71
CA VAL A 420 -0.23 -2.75 32.24
C VAL A 420 -1.61 -3.00 32.83
N VAL A 421 -2.49 -3.61 32.02
CA VAL A 421 -3.79 -4.14 32.46
C VAL A 421 -3.87 -5.63 32.17
N PHE A 422 -4.41 -6.39 33.12
CA PHE A 422 -4.67 -7.82 32.98
C PHE A 422 -6.16 -8.10 33.03
N GLY A 423 -6.69 -8.76 32.01
CA GLY A 423 -8.00 -9.41 32.03
C GLY A 423 -7.86 -10.88 32.43
N PHE A 424 -8.59 -11.29 33.47
CA PHE A 424 -8.57 -12.67 33.95
C PHE A 424 -9.99 -13.22 34.16
N ASN A 425 -10.13 -14.53 33.94
CA ASN A 425 -11.42 -15.21 34.03
C ASN A 425 -11.74 -15.60 35.48
N LYS A 426 -12.92 -16.19 35.72
CA LYS A 426 -13.34 -16.61 37.08
C LYS A 426 -12.36 -17.61 37.74
N GLY A 427 -11.59 -18.36 36.95
CA GLY A 427 -10.54 -19.27 37.43
C GLY A 427 -9.18 -18.59 37.62
N SER A 428 -9.14 -17.27 37.72
CA SER A 428 -7.93 -16.44 37.89
C SER A 428 -6.90 -16.47 36.76
N GLN A 429 -7.13 -17.26 35.73
CA GLN A 429 -6.23 -17.34 34.58
C GLN A 429 -6.34 -16.07 33.73
N ILE A 430 -5.18 -15.49 33.39
CA ILE A 430 -5.05 -14.32 32.53
C ILE A 430 -5.36 -14.73 31.10
N PHE A 431 -6.27 -14.01 30.44
CA PHE A 431 -6.62 -14.22 29.04
C PHE A 431 -6.40 -12.97 28.18
N ASP A 432 -6.15 -11.82 28.80
CA ASP A 432 -5.89 -10.53 28.14
C ASP A 432 -4.76 -9.80 28.90
N VAL A 433 -3.78 -9.28 28.15
CA VAL A 433 -2.76 -8.35 28.67
C VAL A 433 -2.66 -7.12 27.76
N ARG A 434 -2.67 -5.93 28.36
CA ARG A 434 -2.58 -4.64 27.66
C ARG A 434 -1.41 -3.80 28.14
N SER A 435 -0.76 -3.08 27.24
CA SER A 435 0.28 -2.08 27.57
C SER A 435 -0.14 -0.68 27.15
N TYR A 436 0.14 0.29 28.02
CA TYR A 436 -0.03 1.73 27.75
C TYR A 436 1.30 2.49 27.60
N ARG A 437 2.44 1.80 27.47
CA ARG A 437 3.74 2.46 27.30
C ARG A 437 3.87 3.07 25.90
N PHE A 438 3.89 4.40 25.85
CA PHE A 438 4.14 5.20 24.65
C PHE A 438 5.57 5.04 24.11
N LYS A 439 5.67 4.51 22.89
CA LYS A 439 6.64 4.93 21.86
C LYS A 439 5.82 4.99 20.57
N PRO A 440 5.73 6.13 19.87
CA PRO A 440 4.93 6.20 18.65
C PRO A 440 5.52 5.25 17.60
N LEU A 441 4.82 4.14 17.34
CA LEU A 441 4.93 3.42 16.07
C LEU A 441 4.09 4.21 15.08
N ILE A 442 4.72 4.80 14.07
CA ILE A 442 3.97 5.36 12.93
C ILE A 442 3.69 4.17 12.01
N LEU A 443 2.59 3.47 12.26
CA LEU A 443 2.05 2.51 11.31
C LEU A 443 1.10 3.27 10.40
N GLU A 444 1.30 3.18 9.09
CA GLU A 444 0.38 3.77 8.11
C GLU A 444 -1.01 3.11 8.24
N SER A 445 -1.87 3.73 9.06
CA SER A 445 -3.33 3.64 9.07
C SER A 445 -4.01 2.25 8.96
N THR A 446 -3.45 1.19 9.54
CA THR A 446 -4.22 -0.06 9.78
C THR A 446 -3.97 -0.61 11.18
N PRO A 447 -5.01 -1.01 11.95
CA PRO A 447 -4.82 -1.82 13.14
C PRO A 447 -4.22 -3.16 12.70
N LEU A 448 -2.97 -3.42 13.08
CA LEU A 448 -2.33 -4.69 12.77
C LEU A 448 -2.85 -5.74 13.76
N ILE A 449 -3.70 -6.65 13.28
CA ILE A 449 -4.13 -7.85 14.03
C ILE A 449 -3.22 -9.01 13.60
N LEU A 450 -2.27 -9.37 14.46
CA LEU A 450 -1.41 -10.54 14.29
C LEU A 450 -2.08 -11.74 14.99
N LEU A 451 -2.61 -12.68 14.20
CA LEU A 451 -3.14 -13.94 14.70
C LEU A 451 -2.00 -14.97 14.78
N PHE A 452 -1.76 -15.50 15.98
CA PHE A 452 -0.85 -16.61 16.24
C PHE A 452 -1.70 -17.86 16.56
N THR A 453 -1.59 -18.86 15.70
CA THR A 453 -2.23 -20.18 15.87
C THR A 453 -1.47 -21.07 16.84
#